data_AF-A0A3D9AHP4-F1
#
_entry.id   AF-A0A3D9AHP4-F1
#
_cell.length_a   1.000
_cell.length_b   1.000
_cell.length_c   1.000
_cell.angle_alpha   90.00
_cell.angle_beta   90.00
_cell.angle_gamma   90.00
#
_symmetry.space_group_name_H-M   'P 1'
#
loop_
_entity.id
_entity.type
_entity.pdbx_description
1 polymer ?
#
loop_
_entity_poly.entity_id
_entity_poly.type
_entity_poly.pdbx_seq_one_letter_code
_entity_poly.pdbx_strand_id
1 'polypeptide(L)'
;MEDITPQEVMHFTALFYHNWTQNDFELAFVNSRLRWDYHWNKLQGKIQGNANPTQAIVSVVLNMDDEHQKMLLDYILNVKYVKEIAEHKDWQIELSKLMENRK
;
A
#
# COMPACT_ATOMS: atom_id res chain seq x y z
N MET A 1 -13.49 2.82 -13.50
CA MET A 1 -12.61 2.01 -12.64
C MET A 1 -13.33 1.87 -11.32
N GLU A 2 -13.82 0.68 -10.98
CA GLU A 2 -14.42 0.48 -9.65
C GLU A 2 -13.35 0.53 -8.56
N ASP A 3 -13.77 1.03 -7.41
CA ASP A 3 -12.92 1.38 -6.28
C ASP A 3 -12.35 0.15 -5.59
N ILE A 4 -11.10 0.26 -5.17
CA ILE A 4 -10.43 -0.79 -4.40
C ILE A 4 -11.15 -0.87 -3.04
N THR A 5 -11.55 -2.05 -2.62
CA THR A 5 -12.25 -2.19 -1.34
C THR A 5 -11.28 -1.95 -0.18
N PRO A 6 -11.75 -1.40 0.95
CA PRO A 6 -10.94 -1.26 2.16
C PRO A 6 -10.27 -2.57 2.61
N GLN A 7 -10.94 -3.72 2.42
CA GLN A 7 -10.41 -5.02 2.79
C GLN A 7 -9.20 -5.44 1.94
N GLU A 8 -9.19 -5.14 0.66
CA GLU A 8 -8.06 -5.40 -0.24
C GLU A 8 -6.86 -4.52 0.09
N VAL A 9 -7.12 -3.23 0.37
CA VAL A 9 -6.11 -2.26 0.80
C VAL A 9 -5.44 -2.73 2.08
N MET A 10 -6.22 -3.18 3.06
CA MET A 10 -5.71 -3.78 4.29
C MET A 10 -4.86 -5.01 4.03
N HIS A 11 -5.34 -5.93 3.19
CA HIS A 11 -4.66 -7.20 2.93
C HIS A 11 -3.29 -6.98 2.29
N PHE A 12 -3.20 -6.19 1.22
CA PHE A 12 -1.93 -5.91 0.56
C PHE A 12 -0.98 -5.09 1.44
N THR A 13 -1.50 -4.08 2.12
CA THR A 13 -0.70 -3.29 3.05
C THR A 13 -0.11 -4.19 4.13
N ALA A 14 -0.91 -5.08 4.73
CA ALA A 14 -0.46 -5.99 5.78
C ALA A 14 0.55 -7.04 5.28
N LEU A 15 0.45 -7.49 4.02
CA LEU A 15 1.43 -8.40 3.43
C LEU A 15 2.79 -7.74 3.17
N PHE A 16 2.79 -6.45 2.82
CA PHE A 16 3.97 -5.80 2.21
C PHE A 16 4.52 -4.59 2.98
N TYR A 17 3.94 -4.19 4.12
CA TYR A 17 4.39 -2.99 4.84
C TYR A 17 5.82 -3.03 5.39
N HIS A 18 6.40 -4.23 5.47
CA HIS A 18 7.74 -4.41 6.02
C HIS A 18 8.78 -3.71 5.14
N ASN A 19 9.64 -2.89 5.77
CA ASN A 19 10.74 -2.18 5.13
C ASN A 19 10.33 -1.05 4.16
N TRP A 20 9.19 -0.40 4.41
CA TRP A 20 8.89 0.88 3.75
C TRP A 20 9.79 1.99 4.29
N THR A 21 10.37 2.72 3.38
CA THR A 21 11.32 3.81 3.58
C THR A 21 10.76 5.09 3.00
N GLN A 22 11.40 6.21 3.34
CA GLN A 22 11.06 7.50 2.75
C GLN A 22 11.13 7.47 1.21
N ASN A 23 12.16 6.84 0.65
CA ASN A 23 12.34 6.73 -0.79
C ASN A 23 11.19 5.98 -1.49
N ASP A 24 10.58 5.00 -0.82
CA ASP A 24 9.41 4.31 -1.36
C ASP A 24 8.21 5.25 -1.49
N PHE A 25 8.03 6.16 -0.52
CA PHE A 25 6.97 7.17 -0.56
C PHE A 25 7.26 8.24 -1.62
N GLU A 26 8.53 8.64 -1.78
CA GLU A 26 8.95 9.56 -2.85
C GLU A 26 8.57 9.03 -4.23
N LEU A 27 8.78 7.73 -4.46
CA LEU A 27 8.43 7.07 -5.72
C LEU A 27 6.92 6.85 -5.86
N ALA A 28 6.26 6.31 -4.83
CA ALA A 28 4.82 6.02 -4.87
C ALA A 28 3.96 7.27 -5.08
N PHE A 29 4.39 8.42 -4.52
CA PHE A 29 3.62 9.66 -4.54
C PHE A 29 4.28 10.77 -5.37
N VAL A 30 5.13 10.42 -6.35
CA VAL A 30 5.84 11.40 -7.20
C VAL A 30 4.88 12.37 -7.91
N ASN A 31 3.70 11.88 -8.31
CA ASN A 31 2.66 12.67 -8.98
C ASN A 31 1.54 13.14 -8.04
N SER A 32 1.70 12.96 -6.72
CA SER A 32 0.65 13.26 -5.75
C SER A 32 0.48 14.76 -5.55
N ARG A 33 -0.77 15.22 -5.57
CA ARG A 33 -1.13 16.60 -5.17
C ARG A 33 -0.83 16.91 -3.69
N LEU A 34 -0.84 15.90 -2.82
CA LEU A 34 -0.53 16.04 -1.39
C LEU A 34 0.97 15.88 -1.09
N ARG A 35 1.77 15.51 -2.11
CA ARG A 35 3.20 15.20 -2.03
C ARG A 35 3.52 14.00 -1.13
N TRP A 36 4.69 13.41 -1.35
CA TRP A 36 5.13 12.22 -0.63
C TRP A 36 5.36 12.47 0.87
N ASP A 37 5.82 13.68 1.25
CA ASP A 37 6.21 14.03 2.61
C ASP A 37 5.00 14.10 3.55
N TYR A 38 3.84 14.51 3.03
CA TYR A 38 2.58 14.44 3.78
C TYR A 38 2.26 13.00 4.21
N HIS A 39 2.29 12.07 3.26
CA HIS A 39 1.96 10.66 3.51
C HIS A 39 3.00 9.98 4.41
N TRP A 40 4.28 10.29 4.21
CA TRP A 40 5.37 9.79 5.04
C TRP A 40 5.27 10.27 6.49
N ASN A 41 5.06 11.58 6.71
CA ASN A 41 4.96 12.15 8.05
C ASN A 41 3.72 11.64 8.79
N LYS A 42 2.59 11.47 8.09
CA LYS A 42 1.37 10.89 8.66
C LYS A 42 1.59 9.44 9.11
N LEU A 43 2.33 8.65 8.32
CA LEU A 43 2.73 7.29 8.69
C LEU A 43 3.61 7.27 9.93
N GLN A 44 4.70 8.04 9.93
CA GLN A 44 5.67 8.07 11.03
C GLN A 44 5.02 8.50 12.35
N GLY A 45 4.18 9.55 12.32
CA GLY A 45 3.46 10.00 13.51
C GLY A 45 2.51 8.93 14.08
N LYS A 46 1.91 8.10 13.23
CA LYS A 46 1.04 7.00 13.67
C LYS A 46 1.82 5.79 14.20
N ILE A 47 2.98 5.48 13.62
CA ILE A 47 3.86 4.42 14.13
C ILE A 47 4.40 4.80 15.51
N GLN A 48 4.86 6.03 15.70
CA GLN A 48 5.38 6.50 16.99
C GLN A 48 4.32 6.53 18.10
N GLY A 49 3.06 6.73 17.75
CA GLY A 49 1.95 6.83 18.70
C GLY A 49 1.22 5.52 19.00
N ASN A 50 1.64 4.36 18.46
CA ASN A 50 0.87 3.12 18.53
C ASN A 50 1.71 1.91 18.98
N ALA A 51 1.11 1.04 19.81
CA ALA A 51 1.76 -0.18 20.29
C ALA A 51 1.90 -1.26 19.20
N ASN A 52 1.08 -1.19 18.14
CA ASN A 52 1.11 -2.12 17.01
C ASN A 52 1.38 -1.37 15.69
N PRO A 53 2.63 -1.41 15.16
CA PRO A 53 3.00 -0.77 13.91
C PRO A 53 2.18 -1.24 12.71
N THR A 54 1.81 -2.53 12.64
CA THR A 54 0.99 -3.09 11.55
C THR A 54 -0.39 -2.42 11.52
N GLN A 55 -1.05 -2.32 12.67
CA GLN A 55 -2.36 -1.65 12.77
C GLN A 55 -2.25 -0.16 12.44
N ALA A 56 -1.18 0.50 12.86
CA ALA A 56 -0.92 1.90 12.54
C ALA A 56 -0.79 2.12 11.03
N ILE A 57 -0.01 1.27 10.35
CA ILE A 57 0.21 1.39 8.91
C ILE A 57 -1.07 1.10 8.14
N VAL A 58 -1.77 0.01 8.46
CA VAL A 58 -3.06 -0.33 7.85
C VAL A 58 -4.08 0.79 8.03
N SER A 59 -4.17 1.37 9.25
CA SER A 59 -5.06 2.50 9.51
C SER A 59 -4.69 3.73 8.67
N VAL A 60 -3.41 4.03 8.48
CA VAL A 60 -2.98 5.16 7.65
C VAL A 60 -3.42 4.97 6.20
N VAL A 61 -3.20 3.79 5.63
CA VAL A 61 -3.55 3.51 4.23
C VAL A 61 -5.07 3.52 4.02
N LEU A 62 -5.84 2.93 4.94
CA LEU A 62 -7.31 2.96 4.90
C LEU A 62 -7.91 4.38 4.95
N ASN A 63 -7.19 5.33 5.55
CA ASN A 63 -7.63 6.72 5.66
C ASN A 63 -7.00 7.63 4.60
N MET A 64 -6.36 7.07 3.57
CA MET A 64 -6.04 7.80 2.34
C MET A 64 -7.29 7.91 1.47
N ASP A 65 -7.36 8.92 0.59
CA ASP A 65 -8.38 8.93 -0.45
C ASP A 65 -8.06 7.86 -1.52
N ASP A 66 -9.05 7.54 -2.37
CA ASP A 66 -8.93 6.46 -3.34
C ASP A 66 -7.78 6.66 -4.34
N GLU A 67 -7.48 7.91 -4.68
CA GLU A 67 -6.37 8.28 -5.57
C GLU A 67 -5.04 7.83 -4.94
N HIS A 68 -4.79 8.22 -3.70
CA HIS A 68 -3.54 7.90 -3.00
C HIS A 68 -3.42 6.42 -2.63
N GLN A 69 -4.53 5.76 -2.31
CA GLN A 69 -4.53 4.30 -2.12
C GLN A 69 -4.12 3.59 -3.42
N LYS A 70 -4.68 4.00 -4.56
CA LYS A 70 -4.32 3.44 -5.89
C LYS A 70 -2.85 3.67 -6.21
N MET A 71 -2.32 4.87 -5.97
CA MET A 71 -0.90 5.19 -6.20
C MET A 71 0.03 4.29 -5.35
N LEU A 72 -0.26 4.16 -4.06
CA LEU A 72 0.56 3.35 -3.15
C LEU A 72 0.52 1.86 -3.52
N LEU A 73 -0.68 1.32 -3.80
CA LEU A 73 -0.85 -0.08 -4.17
C LEU A 73 -0.20 -0.38 -5.53
N ASP A 74 -0.31 0.50 -6.51
CA ASP A 74 0.37 0.36 -7.81
C ASP A 74 1.88 0.25 -7.63
N TYR A 75 2.47 1.13 -6.82
CA TYR A 75 3.90 1.07 -6.51
C TYR A 75 4.31 -0.24 -5.81
N ILE A 76 3.54 -0.68 -4.80
CA ILE A 76 3.84 -1.92 -4.05
C ILE A 76 3.86 -3.12 -5.00
N LEU A 77 2.82 -3.25 -5.83
CA LEU A 77 2.58 -4.43 -6.66
C LEU A 77 3.43 -4.45 -7.92
N ASN A 78 3.63 -3.28 -8.55
CA ASN A 78 4.24 -3.18 -9.88
C ASN A 78 5.65 -2.60 -9.86
N VAL A 79 6.16 -2.15 -8.72
CA VAL A 79 7.52 -1.59 -8.60
C VAL A 79 8.32 -2.26 -7.49
N LYS A 80 7.85 -2.21 -6.23
CA LYS A 80 8.67 -2.62 -5.08
C LYS A 80 8.79 -4.14 -4.92
N TYR A 81 7.68 -4.87 -5.00
CA TYR A 81 7.64 -6.31 -4.71
C TYR A 81 7.41 -7.19 -5.94
N VAL A 82 7.70 -6.68 -7.15
CA VAL A 82 7.46 -7.42 -8.40
C VAL A 82 8.15 -8.79 -8.38
N LYS A 83 9.40 -8.83 -7.90
CA LYS A 83 10.20 -10.04 -7.86
C LYS A 83 9.66 -11.04 -6.83
N GLU A 84 9.35 -10.57 -5.63
CA GLU A 84 8.83 -11.40 -4.56
C GLU A 84 7.45 -11.96 -4.93
N ILE A 85 6.58 -11.15 -5.54
CA ILE A 85 5.32 -11.60 -6.12
C ILE A 85 5.58 -12.65 -7.22
N ALA A 86 6.58 -12.46 -8.08
CA ALA A 86 6.94 -13.43 -9.12
C ALA A 86 7.42 -14.78 -8.53
N GLU A 87 8.09 -14.76 -7.37
CA GLU A 87 8.67 -15.92 -6.70
C GLU A 87 7.69 -16.64 -5.75
N HIS A 88 6.66 -15.95 -5.25
CA HIS A 88 5.65 -16.50 -4.34
C HIS A 88 4.30 -16.74 -5.04
N LYS A 89 4.13 -17.96 -5.57
CA LYS A 89 2.94 -18.38 -6.35
C LYS A 89 1.61 -18.16 -5.61
N ASP A 90 1.59 -18.31 -4.29
CA ASP A 90 0.37 -18.09 -3.49
C ASP A 90 -0.08 -16.62 -3.52
N TRP A 91 0.88 -15.69 -3.54
CA TRP A 91 0.57 -14.25 -3.65
C TRP A 91 0.04 -13.91 -5.04
N GLN A 92 0.55 -14.56 -6.10
CA GLN A 92 0.00 -14.40 -7.44
C GLN A 92 -1.44 -14.90 -7.53
N ILE A 93 -1.77 -16.00 -6.86
CA ILE A 93 -3.12 -16.57 -6.84
C ILE A 93 -4.07 -15.61 -6.12
N GLU A 94 -3.69 -15.11 -4.94
CA GLU A 94 -4.50 -14.14 -4.20
C GLU A 94 -4.67 -12.83 -4.99
N LEU A 95 -3.60 -12.32 -5.60
CA LEU A 95 -3.65 -11.16 -6.50
C LEU A 95 -4.57 -11.40 -7.71
N SER A 96 -4.46 -12.58 -8.35
CA SER A 96 -5.25 -12.91 -9.54
C SER A 96 -6.74 -13.04 -9.24
N LYS A 97 -7.12 -13.69 -8.13
CA LYS A 97 -8.53 -13.75 -7.69
C LYS A 97 -9.12 -12.36 -7.47
N LEU A 98 -8.34 -11.49 -6.83
CA LEU A 98 -8.75 -10.11 -6.58
C LEU A 98 -8.85 -9.30 -7.87
N MET A 99 -7.95 -9.52 -8.85
CA MET A 99 -8.03 -8.87 -10.16
C MET A 99 -9.13 -9.45 -11.07
N GLU A 100 -9.47 -10.74 -10.96
CA GLU A 100 -10.55 -11.38 -11.72
C GLU A 100 -11.93 -10.95 -11.22
N ASN A 101 -12.11 -10.75 -9.92
CA ASN A 101 -13.32 -10.15 -9.34
C ASN A 101 -13.58 -8.70 -9.80
N ARG A 102 -12.70 -8.13 -10.63
CA ARG A 102 -12.77 -6.77 -11.19
C ARG A 102 -13.07 -6.73 -12.69
N LYS A 103 -13.32 -7.87 -13.34
CA LYS A 103 -13.83 -7.96 -14.72
C LYS A 103 -15.35 -8.03 -14.73
#